data_AF-A0A172W5F4-F1
#
_entry.id   AF-A0A172W5F4-F1
#
_cell.length_a   1.000
_cell.length_b   1.000
_cell.length_c   1.000
_cell.angle_alpha   90.00
_cell.angle_beta   90.00
_cell.angle_gamma   90.00
#
_symmetry.space_group_name_H-M   'P 1'
#
loop_
_entity.id
_entity.type
_entity.pdbx_description
1 polymer ?
#
loop_
_entity_poly.entity_id
_entity_poly.type
_entity_poly.pdbx_seq_one_letter_code
_entity_poly.pdbx_strand_id
1 'polypeptide(L)'
;GEADPATWARGVGNSWRTTGDIQDKWESMISRADENDKWAGHAGPGGWNDPNLFEVGKGEMTTDEFRSLFTIGAWAKAPFLMGGNARPRRDDPREILITEKAFAANQEALGVQGKKVKGDGSAE
;
A
#
# COMPACT_ATOMS: atom_id res chain seq x y z
N GLY A 1 13.03 -0.71 -3.86
CA GLY A 1 13.68 0.45 -4.47
C GLY A 1 15.14 0.21 -4.37
N GLU A 2 15.84 0.34 -5.48
CA GLU A 2 17.29 0.21 -5.47
C GLU A 2 17.87 1.43 -4.72
N ALA A 3 18.91 1.20 -3.91
CA ALA A 3 19.63 2.24 -3.15
C ALA A 3 18.87 2.93 -1.99
N ASP A 4 17.94 2.24 -1.32
CA ASP A 4 17.33 2.66 -0.04
C ASP A 4 16.82 4.12 0.01
N PRO A 5 15.94 4.53 -0.93
CA PRO A 5 15.51 5.92 -1.09
C PRO A 5 14.84 6.53 0.14
N ALA A 6 14.28 5.71 1.04
CA ALA A 6 13.74 6.17 2.32
C ALA A 6 14.73 6.99 3.17
N THR A 7 16.04 6.78 2.97
CA THR A 7 17.08 7.47 3.74
C THR A 7 17.46 8.85 3.19
N TRP A 8 17.11 9.19 1.95
CA TRP A 8 17.58 10.42 1.29
C TRP A 8 16.55 11.14 0.41
N ALA A 9 15.58 10.42 -0.17
CA ALA A 9 14.68 10.94 -1.22
C ALA A 9 13.74 12.04 -0.72
N ARG A 10 13.49 12.11 0.59
CA ARG A 10 12.70 13.17 1.23
C ARG A 10 13.21 14.58 0.93
N GLY A 11 14.52 14.75 0.70
CA GLY A 11 15.10 16.04 0.36
C GLY A 11 14.86 16.48 -1.09
N VAL A 12 14.41 15.57 -1.96
CA VAL A 12 14.34 15.78 -3.43
C VAL A 12 13.01 15.36 -4.05
N GLY A 13 12.07 14.82 -3.26
CA GLY A 13 10.78 14.33 -3.76
C GLY A 13 9.75 14.12 -2.65
N ASN A 14 8.50 13.91 -3.08
CA ASN A 14 7.33 13.77 -2.19
C ASN A 14 6.96 12.31 -1.88
N SER A 15 7.42 11.38 -2.71
CA SER A 15 7.30 9.94 -2.49
C SER A 15 8.42 9.20 -3.23
N TRP A 16 8.69 7.96 -2.83
CA TRP A 16 9.73 7.14 -3.45
C TRP A 16 9.40 5.66 -3.38
N ARG A 17 9.73 4.94 -4.44
CA ARG A 17 9.52 3.50 -4.54
C ARG A 17 10.40 2.75 -3.56
N THR A 18 9.81 2.02 -2.61
CA THR A 18 10.54 1.21 -1.62
C THR A 18 10.75 -0.22 -2.06
N THR A 19 10.08 -0.66 -3.13
CA THR A 19 10.09 -2.03 -3.64
C THR A 19 10.24 -2.09 -5.17
N GLY A 20 10.28 -3.29 -5.74
CA GLY A 20 10.18 -3.52 -7.20
C GLY A 20 8.73 -3.37 -7.72
N ASP A 21 8.48 -3.79 -8.95
CA ASP A 21 7.11 -3.80 -9.50
C ASP A 21 6.23 -4.82 -8.77
N ILE A 22 4.97 -4.46 -8.55
CA ILE A 22 3.95 -5.39 -8.08
C ILE A 22 3.42 -6.23 -9.25
N GLN A 23 3.00 -7.46 -8.96
CA GLN A 23 2.26 -8.32 -9.88
C GLN A 23 0.84 -8.53 -9.32
N ASP A 24 -0.13 -8.88 -10.17
CA ASP A 24 -1.54 -9.16 -9.78
C ASP A 24 -1.67 -10.52 -9.08
N LYS A 25 -0.87 -10.73 -8.04
CA LYS A 25 -0.75 -11.98 -7.28
C LYS A 25 -0.60 -11.68 -5.81
N TRP A 26 -1.25 -12.48 -4.97
CA TRP A 26 -1.24 -12.33 -3.52
C TRP A 26 0.18 -12.31 -2.93
N GLU A 27 1.06 -13.20 -3.38
CA GLU A 27 2.43 -13.33 -2.88
C GLU A 27 3.25 -12.09 -3.23
N SER A 28 3.02 -11.52 -4.41
CA SER A 28 3.65 -10.25 -4.79
C SER A 28 3.17 -9.14 -3.86
N MET A 29 1.88 -9.06 -3.55
CA MET A 29 1.34 -8.03 -2.68
C MET A 29 1.95 -8.08 -1.27
N ILE A 30 1.93 -9.26 -0.65
CA ILE A 30 2.43 -9.44 0.71
C ILE A 30 3.94 -9.16 0.77
N SER A 31 4.72 -9.64 -0.20
CA SER A 31 6.15 -9.35 -0.24
C SER A 31 6.43 -7.84 -0.39
N ARG A 32 5.69 -7.12 -1.25
CA ARG A 32 5.81 -5.65 -1.36
C ARG A 32 5.46 -4.93 -0.06
N ALA A 33 4.40 -5.35 0.63
CA ALA A 33 4.01 -4.77 1.91
C ALA A 33 5.10 -4.98 2.98
N ASP A 34 5.66 -6.18 3.05
CA ASP A 34 6.68 -6.56 4.04
C ASP A 34 8.04 -5.88 3.77
N GLU A 35 8.45 -5.81 2.50
CA GLU A 35 9.65 -5.06 2.09
C GLU A 35 9.56 -3.56 2.42
N ASN A 36 8.34 -3.00 2.42
CA ASN A 36 8.08 -1.61 2.73
C ASN A 36 7.99 -1.31 4.22
N ASP A 37 7.55 -2.28 5.03
CA ASP A 37 7.31 -2.11 6.46
C ASP A 37 8.55 -1.62 7.22
N LYS A 38 9.74 -2.12 6.84
CA LYS A 38 11.02 -1.70 7.45
C LYS A 38 11.31 -0.19 7.32
N TRP A 39 10.69 0.49 6.36
CA TRP A 39 10.89 1.91 6.10
C TRP A 39 9.87 2.82 6.79
N ALA A 40 8.93 2.27 7.57
CA ALA A 40 7.84 3.04 8.16
C ALA A 40 8.28 4.30 8.92
N GLY A 41 9.43 4.25 9.60
CA GLY A 41 9.99 5.39 10.33
C GLY A 41 10.46 6.58 9.47
N HIS A 42 10.58 6.41 8.15
CA HIS A 42 11.01 7.44 7.21
C HIS A 42 9.85 8.14 6.50
N ALA A 43 8.63 7.61 6.60
CA ALA A 43 7.44 8.20 6.00
C ALA A 43 6.79 9.24 6.93
N GLY A 44 6.22 10.26 6.31
CA GLY A 44 5.46 11.29 7.00
C GLY A 44 5.07 12.43 6.07
N PRO A 45 4.29 13.43 6.53
CA PRO A 45 3.84 14.54 5.70
C PRO A 45 4.96 15.13 4.82
N GLY A 46 4.74 15.16 3.51
CA GLY A 46 5.71 15.64 2.51
C GLY A 46 6.73 14.61 2.01
N GLY A 47 6.68 13.36 2.47
CA GLY A 47 7.59 12.29 2.02
C GLY A 47 7.06 10.91 2.36
N TRP A 48 6.59 10.18 1.35
CA TRP A 48 5.89 8.90 1.52
C TRP A 48 6.63 7.72 0.91
N ASN A 49 6.64 6.60 1.61
CA ASN A 49 7.10 5.34 1.04
C ASN A 49 6.06 4.81 0.05
N ASP A 50 6.51 4.42 -1.14
CA ASP A 50 5.67 3.87 -2.19
C ASP A 50 6.00 2.37 -2.42
N PRO A 51 5.23 1.45 -1.83
CA PRO A 51 5.39 0.01 -2.03
C PRO A 51 4.86 -0.50 -3.38
N ASN A 52 4.36 0.39 -4.23
CA ASN A 52 3.70 0.04 -5.47
C ASN A 52 2.46 -0.85 -5.29
N LEU A 53 1.64 -0.61 -4.26
CA LEU A 53 0.52 -1.51 -3.94
C LEU A 53 -0.69 -1.32 -4.86
N PHE A 54 -0.86 -0.15 -5.47
CA PHE A 54 -2.11 0.22 -6.17
C PHE A 54 -2.02 0.26 -7.70
N GLU A 55 -0.85 -0.02 -8.29
CA GLU A 55 -0.65 0.00 -9.74
C GLU A 55 -1.35 -1.17 -10.47
N VAL A 56 -2.02 -2.09 -9.74
CA VAL A 56 -2.57 -3.32 -10.32
C VAL A 56 -4.09 -3.42 -10.14
N GLY A 57 -4.76 -3.75 -11.24
CA GLY A 57 -6.20 -4.00 -11.33
C GLY A 57 -6.54 -4.84 -12.56
N LYS A 58 -5.77 -5.93 -12.80
CA LYS A 58 -5.94 -6.79 -13.97
C LYS A 58 -7.01 -7.87 -13.74
N GLY A 59 -7.51 -8.00 -12.51
CA GLY A 59 -8.67 -8.82 -12.17
C GLY A 59 -8.32 -10.26 -11.83
N GLU A 60 -7.06 -10.56 -11.50
CA GLU A 60 -6.60 -11.88 -11.09
C GLU A 60 -6.78 -12.12 -9.57
N MET A 61 -6.92 -11.05 -8.77
CA MET A 61 -7.22 -11.14 -7.33
C MET A 61 -8.71 -11.28 -7.02
N THR A 62 -9.01 -12.02 -5.95
CA THR A 62 -10.32 -12.10 -5.31
C THR A 62 -10.69 -10.80 -4.59
N THR A 63 -11.97 -10.63 -4.27
CA THR A 63 -12.45 -9.47 -3.51
C THR A 63 -11.77 -9.33 -2.14
N ASP A 64 -11.55 -10.43 -1.43
CA ASP A 64 -10.93 -10.40 -0.10
C ASP A 64 -9.43 -10.06 -0.16
N GLU A 65 -8.72 -10.51 -1.20
CA GLU A 65 -7.32 -10.13 -1.44
C GLU A 65 -7.22 -8.63 -1.77
N PHE A 66 -8.12 -8.11 -2.61
CA PHE A 66 -8.18 -6.68 -2.92
C PHE A 66 -8.52 -5.84 -1.69
N ARG A 67 -9.47 -6.28 -0.86
CA ARG A 67 -9.82 -5.62 0.40
C ARG A 67 -8.63 -5.58 1.36
N SER A 68 -7.87 -6.67 1.42
CA SER A 68 -6.65 -6.76 2.25
C SER A 68 -5.55 -5.83 1.73
N LEU A 69 -5.29 -5.84 0.42
CA LEU A 69 -4.38 -4.92 -0.26
C LEU A 69 -4.72 -3.46 0.06
N PHE A 70 -6.00 -3.10 -0.10
CA PHE A 70 -6.48 -1.74 0.15
C PHE A 70 -6.30 -1.31 1.60
N THR A 71 -6.62 -2.20 2.53
CA THR A 71 -6.46 -1.94 3.97
C THR A 71 -4.99 -1.81 4.37
N ILE A 72 -4.12 -2.68 3.86
CA ILE A 72 -2.67 -2.64 4.14
C ILE A 72 -2.04 -1.39 3.55
N GLY A 73 -2.31 -1.05 2.29
CA GLY A 73 -1.76 0.16 1.68
C GLY A 73 -2.26 1.44 2.34
N ALA A 74 -3.53 1.45 2.80
CA ALA A 74 -4.05 2.54 3.62
C ALA A 74 -3.25 2.73 4.92
N TRP A 75 -3.03 1.63 5.65
CA TRP A 75 -2.27 1.62 6.89
C TRP A 75 -0.80 2.01 6.68
N ALA A 76 -0.23 1.60 5.56
CA ALA A 76 1.13 1.94 5.16
C ALA A 76 1.29 3.40 4.67
N LYS A 77 0.21 4.20 4.64
CA LYS A 77 0.19 5.57 4.07
C LYS A 77 0.76 5.62 2.64
N ALA A 78 0.58 4.52 1.89
CA ALA A 78 1.08 4.41 0.53
C ALA A 78 0.30 5.35 -0.42
N PRO A 79 0.93 5.91 -1.46
CA PRO A 79 0.24 6.67 -2.50
C PRO A 79 -0.82 5.81 -3.22
N PHE A 80 -2.08 6.26 -3.21
CA PHE A 80 -3.17 5.60 -3.95
C PHE A 80 -3.12 5.97 -5.44
N LEU A 81 -2.32 5.25 -6.21
CA LEU A 81 -2.21 5.40 -7.66
C LEU A 81 -2.88 4.21 -8.35
N MET A 82 -4.13 4.37 -8.80
CA MET A 82 -4.84 3.30 -9.52
C MET A 82 -4.31 3.17 -10.95
N GLY A 83 -3.63 2.05 -11.25
CA GLY A 83 -3.12 1.72 -12.59
C GLY A 83 -4.13 1.01 -13.51
N GLY A 84 -5.29 0.60 -13.00
CA GLY A 84 -6.30 -0.20 -13.71
C GLY A 84 -7.52 0.60 -14.20
N ASN A 85 -8.47 -0.10 -14.84
CA ASN A 85 -9.74 0.49 -15.26
C ASN A 85 -10.56 0.93 -14.03
N ALA A 86 -10.79 2.23 -13.89
CA ALA A 86 -11.51 2.83 -12.76
C ALA A 86 -13.02 2.49 -12.70
N ARG A 87 -13.53 1.62 -13.60
CA ARG A 87 -14.92 1.12 -13.53
C ARG A 87 -15.04 0.13 -12.38
N PRO A 88 -15.76 0.50 -11.31
CA PRO A 88 -15.88 -0.40 -10.17
C PRO A 88 -16.78 -1.58 -10.53
N ARG A 89 -16.38 -2.80 -10.16
CA ARG A 89 -17.36 -3.88 -9.88
C ARG A 89 -17.97 -3.56 -8.52
N ARG A 90 -18.94 -2.65 -8.48
CA ARG A 90 -19.56 -2.19 -7.22
C ARG A 90 -20.97 -2.74 -7.12
N ASP A 91 -21.04 -4.00 -6.70
CA ASP A 91 -22.32 -4.66 -6.46
C ASP A 91 -22.59 -4.83 -4.95
N ASP A 92 -21.60 -4.58 -4.08
CA ASP A 92 -21.71 -4.70 -2.62
C ASP A 92 -21.47 -3.37 -1.86
N PRO A 93 -22.48 -2.81 -1.15
CA PRO A 93 -22.35 -1.62 -0.30
C PRO A 93 -21.29 -1.73 0.81
N ARG A 94 -20.97 -2.94 1.29
CA ARG A 94 -19.94 -3.14 2.33
C ARG A 94 -18.55 -2.81 1.83
N GLU A 95 -18.26 -3.15 0.57
CA GLU A 95 -16.98 -2.80 -0.06
C GLU A 95 -16.78 -1.30 -0.16
N ILE A 96 -17.85 -0.55 -0.45
CA ILE A 96 -17.81 0.91 -0.53
C ILE A 96 -17.43 1.49 0.85
N LEU A 97 -18.10 1.03 1.92
CA LEU A 97 -17.86 1.54 3.26
C LEU A 97 -16.43 1.22 3.77
N ILE A 98 -15.92 0.02 3.47
CA ILE A 98 -14.55 -0.37 3.85
C ILE A 98 -13.53 0.48 3.10
N THR A 99 -13.75 0.68 1.79
CA THR A 99 -12.91 1.53 0.95
C THR A 99 -12.88 2.97 1.49
N GLU A 100 -14.02 3.55 1.86
CA GLU A 100 -14.08 4.91 2.41
C GLU A 100 -13.34 5.05 3.74
N LYS A 101 -13.52 4.08 4.65
CA LYS A 101 -12.84 4.10 5.96
C LYS A 101 -11.33 3.92 5.83
N ALA A 102 -10.88 2.99 5.00
CA ALA A 102 -9.46 2.79 4.75
C ALA A 102 -8.85 4.01 4.02
N PHE A 103 -9.57 4.63 3.09
CA PHE A 103 -9.13 5.88 2.47
C PHE A 103 -9.00 7.01 3.50
N ALA A 104 -9.99 7.19 4.37
CA ALA A 104 -9.92 8.19 5.44
C ALA A 104 -8.74 7.93 6.40
N ALA A 105 -8.49 6.67 6.74
CA ALA A 105 -7.36 6.29 7.58
C ALA A 105 -6.02 6.61 6.90
N ASN A 106 -5.89 6.39 5.59
CA ASN A 106 -4.70 6.78 4.83
C ASN A 106 -4.48 8.30 4.84
N GLN A 107 -5.55 9.09 4.64
CA GLN A 107 -5.50 10.55 4.53
C GLN A 107 -5.44 11.29 5.88
N GLU A 108 -5.41 10.57 6.99
CA GLU A 108 -5.35 11.17 8.32
C GLU A 108 -4.07 12.03 8.50
N ALA A 109 -4.27 13.25 9.00
CA ALA A 109 -3.29 14.33 9.06
C ALA A 109 -2.04 14.03 9.91
N LEU A 110 -2.14 13.13 10.90
CA LEU A 110 -0.98 12.69 11.69
C LEU A 110 0.09 12.09 10.77
N GLY A 111 -0.33 11.44 9.67
CA GLY A 111 0.56 11.05 8.59
C GLY A 111 1.63 10.03 8.99
N VAL A 112 1.44 9.32 10.10
CA VAL A 112 2.39 8.29 10.53
C VAL A 112 2.07 7.00 9.79
N GLN A 113 3.08 6.46 9.11
CA GLN A 113 2.97 5.14 8.49
C GLN A 113 2.84 4.06 9.58
N GLY A 114 1.80 3.26 9.49
CA GLY A 114 1.61 2.10 10.35
C GLY A 114 2.61 0.99 10.02
N LYS A 115 2.93 0.19 11.04
CA LYS A 115 3.91 -0.91 10.96
C LYS A 115 3.32 -2.24 11.40
N LYS A 116 3.87 -3.34 10.88
CA LYS A 116 3.59 -4.69 11.38
C LYS A 116 4.15 -4.81 12.80
N VAL A 117 3.28 -5.13 13.76
CA VAL A 117 3.67 -5.30 15.18
C VAL A 117 3.74 -6.76 15.61
N LYS A 118 3.11 -7.65 14.85
CA LYS A 118 3.12 -9.10 15.06
C LYS A 118 2.96 -9.78 13.70
N GLY A 119 3.74 -10.82 13.47
CA GLY A 119 3.58 -11.76 12.36
C GLY A 119 3.97 -13.12 12.87
N ASP A 120 3.05 -14.08 12.82
CA ASP A 120 3.37 -15.47 13.08
C ASP A 120 4.02 -15.97 11.79
N GLY A 121 5.33 -16.25 11.83
CA GLY A 121 6.19 -16.43 10.65
C GLY A 121 5.93 -17.68 9.81
N SER A 122 4.68 -17.98 9.46
CA SER A 122 4.32 -19.02 8.50
C SER A 122 4.23 -18.40 7.11
N ALA A 123 5.36 -18.39 6.41
CA ALA A 123 5.33 -18.62 4.97
C ALA A 123 4.93 -20.09 4.79
N GLU A 124 3.78 -20.34 4.16
CA GLU A 124 3.56 -21.61 3.47
C GLU A 124 4.42 -21.67 2.20
#